data_AF-A0AAD7I9C2-F1
#
_entry.id   AF-A0AAD7I9C2-F1
#
_cell.length_a   1.000
_cell.length_b   1.000
_cell.length_c   1.000
_cell.angle_alpha   90.00
_cell.angle_beta   90.00
_cell.angle_gamma   90.00
#
_symmetry.space_group_name_H-M   'P 1'
#
loop_
_entity.id
_entity.type
_entity.pdbx_description
1 polymer ?
#
loop_
_entity_poly.entity_id
_entity_poly.type
_entity_poly.pdbx_seq_one_letter_code
_entity_poly.pdbx_strand_id
1 'polypeptide(L)'
;MASLFKQQSMHLFTNYVGLDIKQIILLGKSLNYFHAGIQLHIDLFNWLWPRIIQLSLDEFVEYWNNHKIRSQRNKLLPSGFSPNYICDFPARFRLVDFTTPVPPALVDALRENIPKSRQECYRWVSDEFDAEAWVVYERIGAPKFALADGWTIFCQMLPHFT
;
A
#
# COMPACT_ATOMS: atom_id res chain seq x y z
N MET A 1 -0.25 -7.50 -21.27
CA MET A 1 -1.08 -8.12 -20.23
C MET A 1 -0.91 -7.53 -18.82
N ALA A 2 0.30 -7.14 -18.39
CA ALA A 2 0.51 -6.51 -17.06
C ALA A 2 -0.24 -5.17 -16.83
N SER A 3 -0.45 -4.39 -17.90
CA SER A 3 -1.17 -3.10 -17.86
C SER A 3 -2.66 -3.26 -17.50
N LEU A 4 -3.34 -4.26 -18.08
CA LEU A 4 -4.76 -4.54 -17.82
C LEU A 4 -5.01 -5.06 -16.40
N PHE A 5 -4.08 -5.86 -15.85
CA PHE A 5 -4.18 -6.39 -14.49
C PHE A 5 -3.99 -5.27 -13.44
N LYS A 6 -3.04 -4.35 -13.67
CA LYS A 6 -2.85 -3.16 -12.81
C LYS A 6 -4.09 -2.26 -12.81
N GLN A 7 -4.68 -2.00 -13.98
CA GLN A 7 -5.83 -1.11 -14.11
C GLN A 7 -7.10 -1.69 -13.44
N GLN A 8 -7.31 -3.00 -13.52
CA GLN A 8 -8.40 -3.67 -12.78
C GLN A 8 -8.14 -3.68 -11.26
N SER A 9 -6.88 -3.89 -10.82
CA SER A 9 -6.55 -3.92 -9.40
C SER A 9 -6.81 -2.58 -8.69
N MET A 10 -6.48 -1.45 -9.34
CA MET A 10 -6.71 -0.13 -8.77
C MET A 10 -8.20 0.21 -8.68
N HIS A 11 -8.99 -0.17 -9.68
CA HIS A 11 -10.44 -0.02 -9.62
C HIS A 11 -11.08 -0.85 -8.49
N LEU A 12 -10.60 -2.08 -8.27
CA LEU A 12 -11.06 -2.93 -7.16
C LEU A 12 -10.67 -2.36 -5.80
N PHE A 13 -9.46 -1.80 -5.69
CA PHE A 13 -9.01 -1.09 -4.51
C PHE A 13 -9.90 0.12 -4.19
N THR A 14 -10.22 0.96 -5.18
CA THR A 14 -11.12 2.11 -5.01
C THR A 14 -12.51 1.68 -4.53
N ASN A 15 -13.03 0.57 -5.03
CA ASN A 15 -14.32 0.03 -4.57
C ASN A 15 -14.26 -0.54 -3.15
N TYR A 16 -13.12 -1.09 -2.72
CA TYR A 16 -12.93 -1.60 -1.36
C TYR A 16 -12.82 -0.46 -0.34
N VAL A 17 -11.94 0.50 -0.60
CA VAL A 17 -11.73 1.64 0.31
C VAL A 17 -12.90 2.63 0.24
N GLY A 18 -13.61 2.67 -0.89
CA GLY A 18 -14.66 3.66 -1.16
C GLY A 18 -14.12 5.06 -1.44
N LEU A 19 -12.81 5.23 -1.52
CA LEU A 19 -12.14 6.51 -1.75
C LEU A 19 -11.13 6.40 -2.89
N ASP A 20 -11.11 7.39 -3.77
CA ASP A 20 -10.07 7.54 -4.78
C ASP A 20 -8.86 8.27 -4.17
N ILE A 21 -7.73 7.55 -4.03
CA ILE A 21 -6.46 8.11 -3.53
C ILE A 21 -6.10 9.39 -4.29
N LYS A 22 -6.31 9.42 -5.61
CA LYS A 22 -5.99 10.60 -6.41
C LYS A 22 -6.83 11.80 -5.99
N GLN A 23 -8.13 11.60 -5.79
CA GLN A 23 -9.02 12.66 -5.32
C GLN A 23 -8.62 13.12 -3.92
N ILE A 24 -8.35 12.19 -3.00
CA ILE A 24 -7.90 12.52 -1.64
C ILE A 24 -6.64 13.38 -1.69
N ILE A 25 -5.61 12.98 -2.43
CA ILE A 25 -4.36 13.75 -2.52
C ILE A 25 -4.62 15.13 -3.14
N LEU A 26 -5.47 15.22 -4.15
CA LEU A 26 -5.82 16.50 -4.77
C LEU A 26 -6.64 17.41 -3.84
N LEU A 27 -7.37 16.87 -2.86
CA LEU A 27 -8.09 17.68 -1.87
C LEU A 27 -7.15 18.58 -1.07
N GLY A 28 -5.94 18.11 -0.73
CA GLY A 28 -4.96 18.93 -0.02
C GLY A 28 -4.50 20.16 -0.81
N LYS A 29 -4.52 20.08 -2.15
CA LYS A 29 -4.27 21.23 -3.03
C LYS A 29 -5.48 22.16 -3.08
N SER A 30 -6.70 21.63 -3.20
CA SER A 30 -7.90 22.49 -3.26
C SER A 30 -8.21 23.19 -1.94
N LEU A 31 -7.84 22.57 -0.81
CA LEU A 31 -8.07 23.10 0.54
C LEU A 31 -6.88 23.93 1.06
N ASN A 32 -5.84 24.16 0.25
CA ASN A 32 -4.61 24.88 0.62
C ASN A 32 -3.88 24.31 1.86
N TYR A 33 -3.97 23.00 2.11
CA TYR A 33 -3.17 22.34 3.16
C TYR A 33 -1.72 22.14 2.73
N PHE A 34 -1.50 21.89 1.43
CA PHE A 34 -0.18 21.59 0.89
C PHE A 34 0.34 22.71 -0.02
N HIS A 35 1.54 23.21 0.29
CA HIS A 35 2.25 24.20 -0.52
C HIS A 35 3.53 23.61 -1.09
N ALA A 36 3.56 23.38 -2.41
CA ALA A 36 4.71 22.80 -3.11
C ALA A 36 5.98 23.69 -3.10
N GLY A 37 5.87 24.95 -2.68
CA GLY A 37 7.01 25.85 -2.53
C GLY A 37 7.73 25.74 -1.18
N ILE A 38 7.19 24.99 -0.23
CA ILE A 38 7.73 24.86 1.12
C ILE A 38 8.29 23.45 1.29
N GLN A 39 9.61 23.34 1.51
CA GLN A 39 10.31 22.06 1.62
C GLN A 39 9.73 21.19 2.76
N LEU A 40 9.43 21.80 3.91
CA LEU A 40 8.77 21.14 5.04
C LEU A 40 7.46 20.44 4.64
N HIS A 41 6.62 21.08 3.79
CA HIS A 41 5.38 20.45 3.34
C HIS A 41 5.67 19.23 2.46
N ILE A 42 6.67 19.33 1.58
CA ILE A 42 7.09 18.23 0.69
C ILE A 42 7.59 17.04 1.52
N ASP A 43 8.47 17.30 2.49
CA ASP A 43 9.06 16.24 3.31
C ASP A 43 8.00 15.59 4.21
N LEU A 44 7.14 16.39 4.87
CA LEU A 44 6.04 15.85 5.66
C LEU A 44 5.06 15.04 4.81
N PHE A 45 4.78 15.48 3.59
CA PHE A 45 3.92 14.76 2.66
C PHE A 45 4.54 13.41 2.26
N ASN A 46 5.82 13.43 1.89
CA ASN A 46 6.59 12.24 1.50
C ASN A 46 6.83 11.28 2.66
N TRP A 47 6.81 11.77 3.90
CA TRP A 47 6.88 10.92 5.08
C TRP A 47 5.53 10.24 5.38
N LEU A 48 4.44 11.00 5.32
CA LEU A 48 3.11 10.55 5.77
C LEU A 48 2.37 9.69 4.73
N TRP A 49 2.27 10.17 3.50
CA TRP A 49 1.40 9.55 2.49
C TRP A 49 1.87 8.17 2.03
N PRO A 50 3.16 7.91 1.78
CA PRO A 50 3.62 6.57 1.45
C PRO A 50 3.28 5.55 2.54
N ARG A 51 3.36 5.93 3.83
CA ARG A 51 2.99 5.05 4.96
C ARG A 51 1.50 4.74 4.96
N ILE A 52 0.64 5.75 4.83
CA ILE A 52 -0.82 5.58 4.78
C ILE A 52 -1.23 4.71 3.57
N ILE A 53 -0.68 5.00 2.40
CA ILE A 53 -1.02 4.28 1.16
C ILE A 53 -0.53 2.83 1.25
N GLN A 54 0.70 2.60 1.71
CA GLN A 54 1.22 1.24 1.85
C GLN A 54 0.36 0.40 2.79
N LEU A 55 0.00 0.92 3.96
CA LEU A 55 -0.88 0.22 4.90
C LEU A 55 -2.25 -0.10 4.30
N SER A 56 -2.85 0.84 3.59
CA SER A 56 -4.14 0.60 2.92
C SER A 56 -4.05 -0.45 1.82
N LEU A 57 -2.94 -0.45 1.06
CA LEU A 57 -2.69 -1.48 0.05
C LEU A 57 -2.46 -2.85 0.69
N ASP A 58 -1.74 -2.93 1.80
CA ASP A 58 -1.51 -4.18 2.52
C ASP A 58 -2.83 -4.75 3.07
N GLU A 59 -3.68 -3.90 3.68
CA GLU A 59 -5.04 -4.29 4.11
C GLU A 59 -5.89 -4.80 2.95
N PHE A 60 -5.82 -4.13 1.78
CA PHE A 60 -6.55 -4.57 0.59
C PHE A 60 -6.03 -5.89 0.04
N VAL A 61 -4.71 -6.10 -0.02
CA VAL A 61 -4.10 -7.34 -0.50
C VAL A 61 -4.52 -8.50 0.40
N GLU A 62 -4.49 -8.30 1.71
CA GLU A 62 -4.92 -9.31 2.69
C GLU A 62 -6.39 -9.65 2.53
N TYR A 63 -7.26 -8.64 2.43
CA TYR A 63 -8.68 -8.85 2.15
C TYR A 63 -8.90 -9.58 0.82
N TRP A 64 -8.31 -9.07 -0.26
CA TRP A 64 -8.55 -9.56 -1.61
C TRP A 64 -8.06 -11.00 -1.79
N ASN A 65 -6.94 -11.37 -1.18
CA ASN A 65 -6.41 -12.72 -1.32
C ASN A 65 -7.13 -13.74 -0.44
N ASN A 66 -7.81 -13.30 0.63
CA ASN A 66 -8.50 -14.17 1.58
C ASN A 66 -10.03 -14.09 1.54
N HIS A 67 -10.63 -13.16 0.79
CA HIS A 67 -12.08 -13.08 0.70
C HIS A 67 -12.67 -14.29 -0.02
N LYS A 68 -13.84 -14.73 0.44
CA LYS A 68 -14.57 -15.84 -0.18
C LYS A 68 -15.19 -15.38 -1.50
N ILE A 69 -14.76 -15.95 -2.62
CA ILE A 69 -15.37 -15.71 -3.92
C ILE A 69 -16.75 -16.35 -3.96
N ARG A 70 -17.74 -15.66 -4.54
CA ARG A 70 -19.08 -16.23 -4.76
C ARG A 70 -19.01 -17.56 -5.54
N SER A 71 -19.74 -18.56 -5.07
CA SER A 71 -19.88 -19.83 -5.79
C SER A 71 -20.67 -19.66 -7.09
N GLN A 72 -20.16 -20.23 -8.17
CA GLN A 72 -20.76 -20.23 -9.50
C GLN A 72 -20.87 -21.66 -10.00
N ARG A 73 -22.11 -22.19 -10.05
CA ARG A 73 -22.39 -23.61 -10.32
C ARG A 73 -21.91 -24.10 -11.69
N ASN A 74 -21.91 -23.20 -12.68
CA ASN A 74 -21.58 -23.54 -14.08
C ASN A 74 -20.11 -23.28 -14.42
N LYS A 75 -19.28 -22.91 -13.44
CA LYS A 75 -17.86 -22.64 -13.66
C LYS A 75 -17.05 -23.92 -13.54
N LEU A 76 -16.21 -24.18 -14.54
CA LEU A 76 -15.28 -25.32 -14.53
C LEU A 76 -14.24 -25.21 -13.40
N LEU A 77 -13.77 -23.99 -13.13
CA LEU A 77 -12.80 -23.70 -12.08
C LEU A 77 -13.46 -23.58 -10.71
N PRO A 78 -12.72 -23.90 -9.63
CA PRO A 78 -13.21 -23.76 -8.26
C PRO A 78 -13.74 -22.35 -7.97
N SER A 79 -14.88 -22.30 -7.29
CA SER A 79 -15.52 -21.08 -6.83
C SER A 79 -16.17 -21.34 -5.47
N GLY A 80 -16.40 -20.31 -4.66
CA GLY A 80 -16.89 -20.50 -3.29
C GLY A 80 -15.80 -20.54 -2.21
N PHE A 81 -14.53 -20.37 -2.58
CA PHE A 81 -13.38 -20.37 -1.67
C PHE A 81 -12.53 -19.11 -1.89
N SER A 82 -11.60 -18.85 -0.97
CA SER A 82 -10.65 -17.74 -1.14
C SER A 82 -9.57 -18.06 -2.18
N PRO A 83 -9.02 -17.04 -2.87
CA PRO A 83 -7.91 -17.22 -3.80
C PRO A 83 -6.74 -17.99 -3.19
N ASN A 84 -6.24 -17.56 -2.02
CA ASN A 84 -5.12 -18.21 -1.35
C ASN A 84 -5.42 -19.68 -1.08
N TYR A 85 -6.62 -20.01 -0.58
CA TYR A 85 -6.97 -21.40 -0.28
C TYR A 85 -7.00 -22.30 -1.53
N ILE A 86 -7.35 -21.77 -2.70
CA ILE A 86 -7.31 -22.53 -3.96
C ILE A 86 -5.86 -22.73 -4.41
N CYS A 87 -5.04 -21.68 -4.32
CA CYS A 87 -3.63 -21.71 -4.70
C CYS A 87 -2.76 -22.58 -3.80
N ASP A 88 -3.02 -22.56 -2.49
CA ASP A 88 -2.25 -23.32 -1.49
C ASP A 88 -2.63 -24.81 -1.46
N PHE A 89 -3.87 -25.14 -1.85
CA PHE A 89 -4.40 -26.51 -1.82
C PHE A 89 -5.01 -26.96 -3.15
N PRO A 90 -4.28 -26.90 -4.28
CA PRO A 90 -4.82 -27.19 -5.61
C PRO A 90 -5.33 -28.63 -5.72
N ALA A 91 -4.69 -29.57 -5.03
CA ALA A 91 -5.07 -30.98 -5.01
C ALA A 91 -6.50 -31.21 -4.48
N ARG A 92 -6.99 -30.39 -3.53
CA ARG A 92 -8.38 -30.48 -3.01
C ARG A 92 -9.42 -30.19 -4.08
N PHE A 93 -9.01 -29.53 -5.16
CA PHE A 93 -9.86 -29.11 -6.27
C PHE A 93 -9.58 -29.86 -7.57
N ARG A 94 -8.79 -30.95 -7.52
CA ARG A 94 -8.32 -31.68 -8.72
C ARG A 94 -7.55 -30.78 -9.68
N LEU A 95 -6.95 -29.70 -9.18
CA LEU A 95 -6.05 -28.86 -9.93
C LEU A 95 -4.62 -29.39 -9.78
N VAL A 96 -3.81 -29.11 -10.79
CA VAL A 96 -2.38 -29.42 -10.79
C VAL A 96 -1.63 -28.15 -10.43
N ASP A 97 -0.68 -28.28 -9.50
CA ASP A 97 0.22 -27.19 -9.17
C ASP A 97 1.25 -27.01 -10.31
N PHE A 98 1.21 -25.84 -10.94
CA PHE A 98 2.17 -25.42 -11.96
C PHE A 98 3.10 -24.31 -11.45
N THR A 99 3.22 -24.14 -10.13
CA THR A 99 4.16 -23.18 -9.56
C THR A 99 5.60 -23.60 -9.88
N THR A 100 6.41 -22.60 -10.25
CA THR A 100 7.85 -22.78 -10.38
C THR A 100 8.49 -22.37 -9.07
N PRO A 101 9.06 -23.30 -8.28
CA PRO A 101 9.72 -22.93 -7.04
C PRO A 101 10.93 -22.07 -7.37
N VAL A 102 10.96 -20.85 -6.84
CA VAL A 102 12.09 -19.94 -7.00
C VAL A 102 13.02 -20.12 -5.79
N PRO A 103 14.27 -20.60 -6.00
CA PRO A 103 15.21 -20.75 -4.89
C PRO A 103 15.49 -19.39 -4.22
N PRO A 104 15.45 -19.29 -2.89
CA PRO A 104 15.74 -18.03 -2.19
C PRO A 104 17.11 -17.45 -2.55
N ALA A 105 18.13 -18.31 -2.67
CA ALA A 105 19.48 -17.90 -3.05
C ALA A 105 19.55 -17.22 -4.45
N LEU A 106 18.65 -17.57 -5.38
CA LEU A 106 18.56 -16.90 -6.67
C LEU A 106 17.98 -15.49 -6.52
N VAL A 107 16.97 -15.34 -5.66
CA VAL A 107 16.38 -14.03 -5.35
C VAL A 107 17.42 -13.14 -4.68
N ASP A 108 18.20 -13.68 -3.75
CA ASP A 108 19.27 -12.96 -3.06
C ASP A 108 20.36 -12.52 -4.05
N ALA A 109 20.83 -13.42 -4.92
CA ALA A 109 21.81 -13.08 -5.95
C ALA A 109 21.29 -12.02 -6.94
N LEU A 110 20.02 -12.10 -7.35
CA LEU A 110 19.40 -11.06 -8.18
C LEU A 110 19.27 -9.74 -7.42
N ARG A 111 19.05 -9.78 -6.11
CA ARG A 111 18.94 -8.59 -5.27
C ARG A 111 20.28 -7.88 -5.11
N GLU A 112 21.37 -8.62 -4.96
CA GLU A 112 22.75 -8.08 -4.89
C GLU A 112 23.14 -7.30 -6.14
N ASN A 113 22.57 -7.64 -7.30
CA ASN A 113 22.79 -6.90 -8.56
C ASN A 113 22.07 -5.55 -8.62
N ILE A 114 21.19 -5.23 -7.66
CA ILE A 114 20.46 -3.97 -7.63
C ILE A 114 21.20 -3.00 -6.70
N PRO A 115 21.73 -1.87 -7.21
CA PRO A 115 22.59 -0.97 -6.43
C PRO A 115 21.94 -0.37 -5.18
N LYS A 116 20.61 -0.20 -5.20
CA LYS A 116 19.85 0.34 -4.07
C LYS A 116 19.19 -0.77 -3.29
N SER A 117 19.45 -0.79 -1.98
CA SER A 117 18.79 -1.64 -1.00
C SER A 117 17.30 -1.33 -0.91
N ARG A 118 16.54 -2.24 -0.31
CA ARG A 118 15.08 -2.09 -0.23
C ARG A 118 14.77 -0.90 0.67
N GLN A 119 15.48 -0.81 1.79
CA GLN A 119 15.37 0.27 2.77
C GLN A 119 15.62 1.64 2.13
N GLU A 120 16.65 1.77 1.30
CA GLU A 120 16.92 3.02 0.58
C GLU A 120 15.82 3.40 -0.40
N CYS A 121 15.20 2.44 -1.08
CA CYS A 121 14.06 2.73 -1.96
C CYS A 121 12.82 3.22 -1.22
N TYR A 122 12.68 2.87 0.07
CA TYR A 122 11.59 3.34 0.94
C TYR A 122 12.00 4.54 1.82
N ARG A 123 13.22 5.07 1.64
CA ARG A 123 13.67 6.30 2.29
C ARG A 123 13.15 7.50 1.48
N TRP A 124 11.94 7.94 1.80
CA TRP A 124 11.27 9.05 1.13
C TRP A 124 11.75 10.44 1.60
N VAL A 125 12.32 10.49 2.79
CA VAL A 125 12.86 11.69 3.46
C VAL A 125 14.21 11.35 4.09
N SER A 126 14.95 12.36 4.54
CA SER A 126 16.22 12.13 5.24
C SER A 126 15.98 11.45 6.59
N ASP A 127 16.99 10.76 7.13
CA ASP A 127 16.87 10.06 8.41
C ASP A 127 16.66 11.05 9.57
N GLU A 128 17.23 12.26 9.45
CA GLU A 128 17.04 13.34 10.43
C GLU A 128 15.58 13.80 10.46
N PHE A 129 14.97 14.02 9.29
CA PHE A 129 13.57 14.41 9.19
C PHE A 129 12.63 13.27 9.62
N ASP A 130 12.97 12.01 9.30
CA ASP A 130 12.18 10.85 9.74
C ASP A 130 12.11 10.78 11.27
N ALA A 131 13.24 11.00 11.95
CA ALA A 131 13.30 11.04 13.41
C ALA A 131 12.50 12.20 14.00
N GLU A 132 12.62 13.40 13.43
CA GLU A 132 11.85 14.57 13.88
C GLU A 132 10.34 14.37 13.67
N ALA A 133 9.95 13.89 12.48
CA ALA A 133 8.55 13.62 12.16
C ALA A 133 7.95 12.54 13.06
N TRP A 134 8.73 11.53 13.44
CA TRP A 134 8.29 10.52 14.41
C TRP A 134 7.99 11.13 15.78
N VAL A 135 8.88 12.00 16.29
CA VAL A 135 8.67 12.70 17.58
C VAL A 135 7.42 13.57 17.54
N VAL A 136 7.21 14.32 16.45
CA VAL A 136 6.02 15.14 16.25
C VAL A 136 4.75 14.28 16.18
N TYR A 137 4.81 13.15 15.49
CA TYR A 137 3.69 12.22 15.36
C TYR A 137 3.31 11.57 16.71
N GLU A 138 4.29 11.19 17.52
CA GLU A 138 4.03 10.72 18.89
C GLU A 138 3.42 11.81 19.77
N ARG A 139 3.86 13.06 19.61
CA ARG A 139 3.34 14.21 20.36
C ARG A 139 1.86 14.48 20.10
N ILE A 140 1.37 14.26 18.88
CA ILE A 140 -0.05 14.38 18.54
C ILE A 140 -0.89 13.16 18.94
N GLY A 141 -0.29 12.17 19.62
CA GLY A 141 -0.96 10.97 20.13
C GLY A 141 -0.94 9.77 19.18
N ALA A 142 -0.07 9.77 18.17
CA ALA A 142 0.12 8.68 17.20
C ALA A 142 -1.20 8.16 16.59
N PRO A 143 -2.01 9.04 15.96
CA PRO A 143 -3.30 8.66 15.37
C PRO A 143 -3.16 7.62 14.27
N LYS A 144 -4.04 6.63 14.19
CA LYS A 144 -3.96 5.54 13.19
C LYS A 144 -3.80 6.11 11.77
N PHE A 145 -2.81 5.61 11.04
CA PHE A 145 -2.64 5.91 9.62
C PHE A 145 -3.82 5.38 8.80
N ALA A 146 -4.71 6.29 8.41
CA ALA A 146 -5.89 6.02 7.59
C ALA A 146 -6.01 7.03 6.45
N LEU A 147 -6.51 6.58 5.29
CA LEU A 147 -6.65 7.43 4.11
C LEU A 147 -7.58 8.63 4.33
N ALA A 148 -8.65 8.45 5.10
CA ALA A 148 -9.60 9.52 5.43
C ALA A 148 -8.98 10.60 6.33
N ASP A 149 -8.08 10.20 7.23
CA ASP A 149 -7.49 11.08 8.24
C ASP A 149 -6.14 11.67 7.81
N GLY A 150 -5.61 11.29 6.64
CA GLY A 150 -4.26 11.67 6.21
C GLY A 150 -4.01 13.18 6.20
N TRP A 151 -4.95 13.98 5.70
CA TRP A 151 -4.81 15.45 5.75
C TRP A 151 -5.01 16.02 7.15
N THR A 152 -5.85 15.41 7.98
CA THR A 152 -6.02 15.81 9.39
C THR A 152 -4.72 15.64 10.16
N ILE A 153 -4.06 14.48 10.01
CA ILE A 153 -2.76 14.19 10.62
C ILE A 153 -1.71 15.18 10.09
N PHE A 154 -1.67 15.41 8.78
CA PHE A 154 -0.77 16.38 8.17
C PHE A 154 -0.90 17.78 8.81
N CYS A 155 -2.13 18.29 8.91
CA CYS A 155 -2.41 19.61 9.49
C CYS A 155 -2.17 19.68 11.00
N GLN A 156 -2.26 18.56 11.72
CA GLN A 156 -1.93 18.49 13.14
C GLN A 156 -0.42 18.45 13.39
N MET A 157 0.34 17.79 12.52
CA MET A 157 1.80 17.73 12.64
C MET A 157 2.48 19.04 12.24
N LEU A 158 1.98 19.71 11.19
CA LEU A 158 2.62 20.89 10.61
C LEU A 158 3.00 22.01 11.62
N PRO A 159 2.15 22.39 12.60
CA PRO A 159 2.47 23.45 13.57
C PRO A 159 3.54 23.07 14.60
N HIS A 160 3.93 21.80 14.68
CA HIS A 160 4.92 21.31 15.63
C HIS A 160 6.34 21.24 15.05
N PHE A 161 6.49 21.40 13.74
CA PHE A 161 7.78 21.64 13.11
C PHE A 161 8.13 23.12 13.26
N THR A 162 9.39 23.39 13.61
CA THR A 162 9.87 24.73 14.00
C THR A 162 10.76 25.33 12.93
#